data_AF-A0A2S6CCD1-F1
#
_entry.id   AF-A0A2S6CCD1-F1
#
_cell.length_a   1.000
_cell.length_b   1.000
_cell.length_c   1.000
_cell.angle_alpha   90.00
_cell.angle_beta   90.00
_cell.angle_gamma   90.00
#
_symmetry.space_group_name_H-M   'P 1'
#
loop_
_entity.id
_entity.type
_entity.pdbx_description
1 polymer ?
#
loop_
_entity_poly.entity_id
_entity_poly.type
_entity_poly.pdbx_seq_one_letter_code
_entity_poly.pdbx_strand_id
1 'polypeptide(L)'
;MADSVVDIDPDGDVVLVCGKANGSERLRVSSKVLSLASPVFKTMLGPNFKEGKKLSELGTLDLPLPDDDGADMMIICNILHMRHSKLDRRLEVKKLEDVSILADKYNCTMALGPIAEHWVRELRTDCSDATRASLICSAFRLRLPMMFKELGRDHILRYNGHWVLDGNRPEHKVLQKVLDAADQETCLARIGVVQFFDERIVCYCDTNRTYANNCNRALMYGTDMLRKLKGAELWPLYSARGLTIGSMLSKMASMSWKQASLGVANCGNRNTMGNACFCTLSLWIDNKTLATLFKAEAERIRKKIPDLCLGCVLEGEKWKKTDCNHSEGPSLPFGI
;
A
#
# COMPACT_ATOMS: atom_id res chain seq x y z
N MET A 1 34.67 2.45 28.52
CA MET A 1 34.97 3.20 27.29
C MET A 1 34.48 4.62 27.52
N ALA A 2 35.22 5.63 27.10
CA ALA A 2 34.93 7.02 27.46
C ALA A 2 33.48 7.40 27.08
N ASP A 3 32.80 8.05 28.02
CA ASP A 3 31.42 8.55 27.94
C ASP A 3 31.34 9.74 26.96
N SER A 4 31.71 9.52 25.70
CA SER A 4 31.86 10.59 24.71
C SER A 4 30.49 11.12 24.28
N VAL A 5 30.29 12.42 24.47
CA VAL A 5 29.11 13.13 24.00
C VAL A 5 29.28 13.44 22.51
N VAL A 6 28.28 13.05 21.71
CA VAL A 6 28.19 13.42 20.30
C VAL A 6 27.48 14.77 20.20
N ASP A 7 28.19 15.76 19.67
CA ASP A 7 27.63 17.10 19.46
C ASP A 7 26.77 17.14 18.20
N ILE A 8 25.44 17.09 18.39
CA ILE A 8 24.47 17.42 17.34
C ILE A 8 24.37 18.95 17.22
N ASP A 9 24.33 19.63 18.35
CA ASP A 9 24.47 21.08 18.49
C ASP A 9 25.59 21.38 19.51
N PRO A 10 26.73 21.96 19.10
CA PRO A 10 27.82 22.31 20.01
C PRO A 10 27.43 23.27 21.14
N ASP A 11 26.45 24.16 20.88
CA ASP A 11 25.92 25.12 21.86
C ASP A 11 24.66 24.59 22.56
N GLY A 12 24.37 23.29 22.41
CA GLY A 12 23.20 22.64 22.97
C GLY A 12 23.19 22.63 24.50
N ASP A 13 22.00 22.89 25.05
CA ASP A 13 21.70 22.97 26.48
C ASP A 13 21.13 21.66 27.05
N VAL A 14 20.86 20.66 26.20
CA VAL A 14 20.37 19.33 26.63
C VAL A 14 21.29 18.24 26.10
N VAL A 15 21.62 17.27 26.94
CA VAL A 15 22.25 16.01 26.56
C VAL A 15 21.24 14.88 26.72
N LEU A 16 20.76 14.33 25.62
CA LEU A 16 19.94 13.12 25.64
C LEU A 16 20.84 11.93 25.96
N VAL A 17 20.49 11.16 26.99
CA VAL A 17 21.19 9.94 27.37
C VAL A 17 20.30 8.76 26.99
N CYS A 18 20.46 8.27 25.77
CA CYS A 18 19.62 7.25 25.14
C CYS A 18 20.15 5.85 25.43
N GLY A 19 19.28 4.92 25.80
CA GLY A 19 19.63 3.54 26.10
C GLY A 19 20.11 3.31 27.53
N LYS A 20 20.41 2.05 27.86
CA LYS A 20 20.79 1.64 29.22
C LYS A 20 22.26 1.96 29.51
N ALA A 21 22.60 2.12 30.80
CA ALA A 21 23.90 2.62 31.30
C ALA A 21 25.18 1.93 30.75
N ASN A 22 25.09 0.72 30.20
CA ASN A 22 26.26 -0.02 29.69
C ASN A 22 26.46 0.11 28.16
N GLY A 23 25.66 0.94 27.48
CA GLY A 23 25.71 1.18 26.04
C GLY A 23 24.90 2.41 25.63
N SER A 24 24.84 3.42 26.49
CA SER A 24 24.04 4.62 26.25
C SER A 24 24.75 5.57 25.30
N GLU A 25 24.01 6.10 24.32
CA GLU A 25 24.50 7.20 23.48
C GLU A 25 24.15 8.54 24.10
N ARG A 26 25.10 9.46 24.09
CA ARG A 26 24.96 10.81 24.64
C ARG A 26 24.94 11.82 23.50
N LEU A 27 23.82 12.51 23.33
CA LEU A 27 23.61 13.42 22.21
C LEU A 27 23.39 14.85 22.74
N ARG A 28 24.33 15.77 22.51
CA ARG A 28 24.14 17.20 22.85
C ARG A 28 23.31 17.88 21.77
N VAL A 29 22.20 18.49 22.18
CA VAL A 29 21.15 19.05 21.32
C VAL A 29 20.59 20.34 21.91
N SER A 30 19.90 21.13 21.09
CA SER A 30 19.17 22.31 21.55
C SER A 30 17.77 21.95 22.03
N SER A 31 17.46 22.27 23.30
CA SER A 31 16.12 22.18 23.88
C SER A 31 15.08 22.97 23.08
N LYS A 32 15.50 24.10 22.52
CA LYS A 32 14.65 24.98 21.73
C LYS A 32 14.26 24.34 20.41
N VAL A 33 15.21 23.71 19.72
CA VAL A 33 14.97 22.97 18.47
C VAL A 33 14.05 21.77 18.74
N LEU A 34 14.34 20.98 19.79
CA LEU A 34 13.48 19.86 20.19
C LEU A 34 12.06 20.32 20.49
N SER A 35 11.90 21.38 21.29
CA SER A 35 10.60 21.92 21.68
C SER A 35 9.81 22.54 20.52
N LEU A 36 10.51 23.04 19.49
CA LEU A 36 9.86 23.55 18.29
C LEU A 36 9.27 22.42 17.45
N ALA A 37 10.03 21.33 17.30
CA ALA A 37 9.68 20.22 16.41
C ALA A 37 8.80 19.14 17.06
N SER A 38 8.81 19.03 18.39
CA SER A 38 8.13 17.98 19.14
C SER A 38 7.28 18.58 20.27
N PRO A 39 5.95 18.42 20.23
CA PRO A 39 5.08 18.78 21.34
C PRO A 39 5.39 18.00 22.63
N VAL A 40 5.90 16.78 22.51
CA VAL A 40 6.30 15.95 23.65
C VAL A 40 7.52 16.54 24.34
N PHE A 41 8.59 16.84 23.59
CA PHE A 41 9.76 17.51 24.16
C PHE A 41 9.42 18.92 24.66
N LYS A 42 8.57 19.68 23.96
CA LYS A 42 8.10 20.98 24.44
C LYS A 42 7.43 20.91 25.81
N THR A 43 6.64 19.86 26.02
CA THR A 43 5.94 19.63 27.28
C THR A 43 6.92 19.19 28.36
N MET A 44 7.76 18.20 28.06
CA MET A 44 8.76 17.64 28.97
C MET A 44 9.81 18.67 29.42
N LEU A 45 10.29 19.51 28.51
CA LEU A 45 11.28 20.56 28.78
C LEU A 45 10.63 21.88 29.21
N GLY A 46 9.30 21.90 29.35
CA GLY A 46 8.54 23.06 29.80
C GLY A 46 8.56 23.23 31.34
N PRO A 47 8.13 24.40 31.85
CA PRO A 47 8.26 24.75 33.27
C PRO A 47 7.40 23.89 34.22
N ASN A 48 6.45 23.13 33.68
CA ASN A 48 5.54 22.29 34.46
C ASN A 48 6.16 20.93 34.84
N PHE A 49 7.27 20.55 34.22
CA PHE A 49 7.94 19.27 34.44
C PHE A 49 9.26 19.47 35.18
N LYS A 50 9.73 18.41 35.86
CA LYS A 50 10.95 18.47 36.68
C LYS A 50 12.17 18.78 35.81
N GLU A 51 12.19 18.19 34.63
CA GLU A 51 13.21 18.32 33.60
C GLU A 51 13.33 19.79 33.14
N GLY A 52 12.21 20.43 32.77
CA GLY A 52 12.22 21.83 32.36
C GLY A 52 12.56 22.81 33.49
N LYS A 53 12.14 22.55 34.74
CA LYS A 53 12.58 23.35 35.90
C LYS A 53 14.08 23.27 36.10
N LYS A 54 14.64 22.05 36.08
CA LYS A 54 16.08 21.82 36.21
C LYS A 54 16.86 22.50 35.08
N LEU A 55 16.37 22.43 33.84
CA LEU A 55 16.97 23.12 32.70
C LEU A 55 16.97 24.65 32.90
N SER A 56 15.86 25.22 33.39
CA SER A 56 15.77 26.67 33.66
C SER A 56 16.67 27.12 34.82
N GLU A 57 16.90 26.27 35.82
CA GLU A 57 17.73 26.59 36.99
C GLU A 57 19.24 26.46 36.70
N LEU A 58 19.63 25.41 35.97
CA LEU A 58 21.04 25.06 35.74
C LEU A 58 21.57 25.50 34.37
N GLY A 59 20.69 25.91 33.45
CA GLY A 59 21.02 26.24 32.07
C GLY A 59 21.42 25.03 31.21
N THR A 60 21.58 23.84 31.80
CA THR A 60 21.89 22.59 31.10
C THR A 60 21.17 21.40 31.74
N LEU A 61 20.91 20.34 30.95
CA LEU A 61 20.21 19.14 31.41
C LEU A 61 20.72 17.86 30.74
N ASP A 62 21.13 16.88 31.55
CA ASP A 62 21.22 15.48 31.13
C ASP A 62 19.83 14.84 31.25
N LEU A 63 19.22 14.49 30.12
CA LEU A 63 17.87 13.91 30.02
C LEU A 63 17.95 12.40 29.75
N PRO A 64 17.66 11.53 30.74
CA PRO A 64 17.72 10.08 30.56
C PRO A 64 16.53 9.56 29.76
N LEU A 65 16.83 8.82 28.68
CA LEU A 65 15.87 8.15 27.79
C LEU A 65 16.22 6.65 27.66
N PRO A 66 16.08 5.86 28.74
CA PRO A 66 16.64 4.51 28.82
C PRO A 66 15.99 3.48 27.87
N ASP A 67 14.77 3.77 27.42
CA ASP A 67 13.98 2.90 26.53
C ASP A 67 14.17 3.24 25.04
N ASP A 68 14.89 4.32 24.73
CA ASP A 68 15.08 4.77 23.35
C ASP A 68 16.46 4.38 22.84
N ASP A 69 16.49 3.85 21.62
CA ASP A 69 17.73 3.53 20.92
C ASP A 69 18.47 4.81 20.55
N GLY A 70 19.78 4.83 20.85
CA GLY A 70 20.63 5.99 20.59
C GLY A 70 20.77 6.31 19.12
N ALA A 71 21.03 5.29 18.28
CA ALA A 71 21.29 5.49 16.86
C ALA A 71 20.03 6.00 16.14
N ASP A 72 18.86 5.51 16.51
CA ASP A 72 17.59 5.98 15.97
C ASP A 72 17.28 7.42 16.43
N MET A 73 17.56 7.73 17.71
CA MET A 73 17.42 9.09 18.22
C MET A 73 18.41 10.06 17.54
N MET A 74 19.62 9.61 17.24
CA MET A 74 20.63 10.39 16.54
C MET A 74 20.15 10.77 15.13
N ILE A 75 19.49 9.86 14.41
CA ILE A 75 18.86 10.15 13.12
C ILE A 75 17.81 11.26 13.28
N ILE A 76 16.90 11.12 14.27
CA ILE A 76 15.88 12.12 14.55
C ILE A 76 16.52 13.47 14.86
N CYS A 77 17.48 13.52 15.79
CA CYS A 77 18.14 14.76 16.18
C CYS A 77 18.87 15.42 15.01
N ASN A 78 19.54 14.65 14.14
CA ASN A 78 20.16 15.20 12.93
C ASN A 78 19.12 15.83 11.98
N ILE A 79 17.94 15.22 11.84
CA ILE A 79 16.84 15.80 11.04
C ILE A 79 16.35 17.10 11.70
N LEU A 80 16.07 17.08 13.00
CA LEU A 80 15.52 18.24 13.71
C LEU A 80 16.48 19.44 13.70
N HIS A 81 17.79 19.20 13.71
CA HIS A 81 18.83 20.24 13.66
C HIS A 81 19.31 20.55 12.23
N MET A 82 18.56 20.13 11.20
CA MET A 82 18.87 20.41 9.78
C MET A 82 20.22 19.87 9.31
N ARG A 83 20.75 18.84 9.97
CA ARG A 83 22.03 18.19 9.65
C ARG A 83 21.84 17.04 8.66
N HIS A 84 21.09 17.26 7.58
CA HIS A 84 20.76 16.22 6.60
C HIS A 84 22.00 15.59 5.93
N SER A 85 23.13 16.30 5.89
CA SER A 85 24.41 15.76 5.38
C SER A 85 25.01 14.64 6.24
N LYS A 86 24.50 14.42 7.45
CA LYS A 86 24.88 13.32 8.34
C LYS A 86 23.96 12.10 8.22
N LEU A 87 22.93 12.18 7.38
CA LEU A 87 21.99 11.10 7.17
C LEU A 87 22.42 10.25 5.98
N ASP A 88 22.16 8.95 6.09
CA ASP A 88 22.30 8.06 4.94
C ASP A 88 21.23 8.37 3.90
N ARG A 89 21.66 8.41 2.63
CA ARG A 89 20.73 8.57 1.50
C ARG A 89 19.78 7.38 1.39
N ARG A 90 20.25 6.19 1.74
CA ARG A 90 19.46 4.95 1.75
C ARG A 90 19.43 4.41 3.15
N LEU A 91 18.22 4.33 3.70
CA LEU A 91 17.98 3.76 5.02
C LEU A 91 17.46 2.33 4.86
N GLU A 92 17.90 1.43 5.73
CA GLU A 92 17.34 0.08 5.79
C GLU A 92 15.88 0.10 6.27
N VAL A 93 15.07 -0.84 5.79
CA VAL A 93 13.64 -0.94 6.15
C VAL A 93 13.45 -1.01 7.66
N LYS A 94 14.24 -1.86 8.34
CA LYS A 94 14.17 -2.03 9.79
C LYS A 94 14.45 -0.71 10.51
N LYS A 95 15.48 0.01 10.06
CA LYS A 95 15.86 1.30 10.63
C LYS A 95 14.78 2.36 10.41
N LEU A 96 14.11 2.38 9.25
CA LEU A 96 12.96 3.25 9.01
C LEU A 96 11.77 2.92 9.92
N GLU A 97 11.50 1.64 10.20
CA GLU A 97 10.48 1.26 11.17
C GLU A 97 10.79 1.82 12.56
N ASP A 98 12.01 1.60 13.05
CA ASP A 98 12.39 1.99 14.41
C ASP A 98 12.40 3.53 14.57
N VAL A 99 12.91 4.26 13.58
CA VAL A 99 12.79 5.72 13.52
C VAL A 99 11.33 6.17 13.46
N SER A 100 10.46 5.50 12.69
CA SER A 100 9.04 5.86 12.61
C SER A 100 8.30 5.70 13.94
N ILE A 101 8.72 4.74 14.76
CA ILE A 101 8.19 4.50 16.11
C ILE A 101 8.58 5.66 17.03
N LEU A 102 9.87 6.04 17.05
CA LEU A 102 10.32 7.16 17.88
C LEU A 102 9.70 8.49 17.42
N ALA A 103 9.57 8.69 16.10
CA ALA A 103 8.97 9.89 15.56
C ALA A 103 7.50 10.08 15.98
N ASP A 104 6.72 8.99 15.99
CA ASP A 104 5.34 9.01 16.50
C ASP A 104 5.32 9.16 18.04
N LYS A 105 6.20 8.46 18.78
CA LYS A 105 6.35 8.60 20.25
C LYS A 105 6.56 10.05 20.69
N TYR A 106 7.45 10.77 20.01
CA TYR A 106 7.76 12.16 20.29
C TYR A 106 6.90 13.16 19.50
N ASN A 107 5.99 12.67 18.67
CA ASN A 107 5.13 13.47 17.79
C ASN A 107 5.90 14.53 16.99
N CYS A 108 7.04 14.14 16.40
CA CYS A 108 7.87 14.98 15.52
C CYS A 108 7.78 14.55 14.05
N THR A 109 6.75 13.79 13.69
CA THR A 109 6.51 13.21 12.36
C THR A 109 6.54 14.24 11.23
N MET A 110 5.97 15.44 11.47
CA MET A 110 5.96 16.54 10.50
C MET A 110 7.38 17.01 10.12
N ALA A 111 8.32 17.05 11.08
CA ALA A 111 9.69 17.46 10.81
C ALA A 111 10.45 16.40 9.99
N LEU A 112 10.09 15.12 10.15
CA LEU A 112 10.70 14.01 9.41
C LEU A 112 10.12 13.82 8.01
N GLY A 113 8.90 14.32 7.75
CA GLY A 113 8.11 14.05 6.55
C GLY A 113 8.92 14.02 5.24
N PRO A 114 9.62 15.11 4.87
CA PRO A 114 10.36 15.18 3.61
C PRO A 114 11.43 14.09 3.43
N ILE A 115 12.21 13.81 4.48
CA ILE A 115 13.28 12.81 4.44
C ILE A 115 12.68 11.40 4.48
N ALA A 116 11.66 11.20 5.29
CA ALA A 116 10.98 9.91 5.40
C ALA A 116 10.28 9.52 4.09
N GLU A 117 9.63 10.45 3.40
CA GLU A 117 9.07 10.22 2.06
C GLU A 117 10.13 9.76 1.06
N HIS A 118 11.32 10.39 1.09
CA HIS A 118 12.43 9.98 0.23
C HIS A 118 12.84 8.53 0.51
N TRP A 119 13.05 8.16 1.78
CA TRP A 119 13.41 6.79 2.14
C TRP A 119 12.34 5.77 1.78
N VAL A 120 11.05 6.10 2.01
CA VAL A 120 9.93 5.23 1.62
C VAL A 120 9.90 5.01 0.11
N ARG A 121 10.15 6.06 -0.69
CA ARG A 121 10.19 5.94 -2.16
C ARG A 121 11.34 5.06 -2.63
N GLU A 122 12.55 5.25 -2.10
CA GLU A 122 13.70 4.40 -2.43
C GLU A 122 13.41 2.94 -2.09
N LEU A 123 12.90 2.68 -0.88
CA LEU A 123 12.62 1.33 -0.38
C LEU A 123 11.44 0.64 -1.08
N ARG A 124 10.52 1.39 -1.68
CA ARG A 124 9.35 0.83 -2.37
C ARG A 124 9.73 0.12 -3.67
N THR A 125 10.84 0.50 -4.32
CA THR A 125 11.27 -0.07 -5.59
C THR A 125 11.58 -1.57 -5.43
N ASP A 126 10.88 -2.43 -6.18
CA ASP A 126 11.03 -3.90 -6.19
C ASP A 126 11.10 -4.58 -4.82
N CYS A 127 10.34 -4.07 -3.86
CA CYS A 127 10.33 -4.58 -2.50
C CYS A 127 9.52 -5.88 -2.32
N SER A 128 9.97 -6.69 -1.35
CA SER A 128 9.25 -7.87 -0.87
C SER A 128 7.90 -7.48 -0.24
N ASP A 129 6.99 -8.44 -0.10
CA ASP A 129 5.70 -8.21 0.57
C ASP A 129 5.87 -7.78 2.03
N ALA A 130 6.86 -8.36 2.72
CA ALA A 130 7.21 -7.99 4.09
C ALA A 130 7.65 -6.54 4.19
N THR A 131 8.56 -6.13 3.31
CA THR A 131 9.01 -4.74 3.23
C THR A 131 7.85 -3.79 2.94
N ARG A 132 6.96 -4.15 2.01
CA ARG A 132 5.79 -3.32 1.68
C ARG A 132 4.85 -3.15 2.88
N ALA A 133 4.60 -4.21 3.65
CA ALA A 133 3.80 -4.13 4.88
C ALA A 133 4.47 -3.21 5.92
N SER A 134 5.77 -3.35 6.13
CA SER A 134 6.57 -2.46 6.98
C SER A 134 6.46 -0.99 6.55
N LEU A 135 6.58 -0.71 5.25
CA LEU A 135 6.46 0.64 4.70
C LEU A 135 5.06 1.24 4.91
N ILE A 136 3.99 0.43 4.82
CA ILE A 136 2.63 0.88 5.13
C ILE A 136 2.53 1.31 6.60
N CYS A 137 3.08 0.51 7.52
CA CYS A 137 3.10 0.84 8.94
C CYS A 137 3.93 2.10 9.23
N SER A 138 5.11 2.23 8.61
CA SER A 138 5.93 3.44 8.74
C SER A 138 5.23 4.67 8.19
N ALA A 139 4.62 4.60 7.00
CA ALA A 139 3.87 5.71 6.40
C ALA A 139 2.69 6.15 7.27
N PHE A 140 2.00 5.21 7.93
CA PHE A 140 0.96 5.51 8.90
C PHE A 140 1.50 6.31 10.10
N ARG A 141 2.56 5.82 10.76
CA ARG A 141 3.17 6.48 11.93
C ARG A 141 3.70 7.86 11.59
N LEU A 142 4.41 7.97 10.47
CA LEU A 142 5.04 9.21 9.99
C LEU A 142 4.05 10.20 9.38
N ARG A 143 2.76 9.88 9.32
CA ARG A 143 1.71 10.75 8.78
C ARG A 143 1.95 11.11 7.30
N LEU A 144 2.28 10.11 6.48
CA LEU A 144 2.59 10.24 5.05
C LEU A 144 1.40 9.80 4.17
N PRO A 145 0.39 10.67 3.92
CA PRO A 145 -0.85 10.30 3.23
C PRO A 145 -0.64 9.74 1.82
N MET A 146 0.18 10.39 0.98
CA MET A 146 0.46 9.91 -0.37
C MET A 146 1.12 8.53 -0.37
N MET A 147 2.14 8.34 0.47
CA MET A 147 2.87 7.07 0.52
C MET A 147 1.97 5.95 1.03
N PHE A 148 1.15 6.23 2.05
CA PHE A 148 0.18 5.27 2.57
C PHE A 148 -0.83 4.83 1.51
N LYS A 149 -1.38 5.77 0.75
CA LYS A 149 -2.29 5.52 -0.38
C LYS A 149 -1.66 4.62 -1.44
N GLU A 150 -0.48 5.00 -1.91
CA GLU A 150 0.21 4.29 -2.99
C GLU A 150 0.67 2.89 -2.59
N LEU A 151 1.26 2.75 -1.40
CA LEU A 151 1.70 1.47 -0.86
C LEU A 151 0.52 0.53 -0.61
N GLY A 152 -0.59 1.03 -0.06
CA GLY A 152 -1.79 0.25 0.15
C GLY A 152 -2.39 -0.26 -1.17
N ARG A 153 -2.44 0.60 -2.19
CA ARG A 153 -2.88 0.20 -3.54
C ARG A 153 -1.98 -0.86 -4.15
N ASP A 154 -0.66 -0.69 -4.04
CA ASP A 154 0.30 -1.70 -4.48
C ASP A 154 0.15 -3.02 -3.71
N HIS A 155 -0.14 -2.97 -2.41
CA HIS A 155 -0.36 -4.15 -1.59
C HIS A 155 -1.57 -4.96 -2.08
N ILE A 156 -2.73 -4.32 -2.28
CA ILE A 156 -3.92 -4.97 -2.84
C ILE A 156 -3.62 -5.61 -4.20
N LEU A 157 -2.83 -4.94 -5.06
CA LEU A 157 -2.54 -5.42 -6.40
C LEU A 157 -1.51 -6.54 -6.45
N ARG A 158 -0.51 -6.51 -5.56
CA ARG A 158 0.70 -7.35 -5.66
C ARG A 158 0.79 -8.41 -4.58
N TYR A 159 0.02 -8.33 -3.50
CA TYR A 159 0.02 -9.34 -2.46
C TYR A 159 -1.07 -10.38 -2.70
N ASN A 160 -0.77 -11.61 -2.33
CA ASN A 160 -1.69 -12.73 -2.45
C ASN A 160 -1.61 -13.60 -1.20
N GLY A 161 -2.17 -13.10 -0.11
CA GLY A 161 -2.16 -13.79 1.16
C GLY A 161 -2.92 -13.00 2.20
N HIS A 162 -2.73 -13.40 3.46
CA HIS A 162 -3.15 -12.65 4.62
C HIS A 162 -1.90 -12.18 5.34
N TRP A 163 -1.82 -10.90 5.69
CA TRP A 163 -0.67 -10.37 6.43
C TRP A 163 -1.03 -10.17 7.90
N VAL A 164 -0.24 -10.75 8.81
CA VAL A 164 -0.41 -10.58 10.25
C VAL A 164 0.77 -9.77 10.78
N LEU A 165 0.47 -8.66 11.44
CA LEU A 165 1.47 -7.86 12.11
C LEU A 165 1.96 -8.57 13.37
N ASP A 166 3.27 -8.69 13.51
CA ASP A 166 3.90 -9.18 14.71
C ASP A 166 4.05 -8.05 15.75
N GLY A 167 3.96 -8.39 17.04
CA GLY A 167 4.11 -7.47 18.16
C GLY A 167 2.78 -6.89 18.70
N ASN A 168 2.87 -6.21 19.84
CA ASN A 168 1.71 -5.81 20.65
C ASN A 168 1.58 -4.28 20.82
N ARG A 169 1.90 -3.51 19.78
CA ARG A 169 1.78 -2.04 19.87
C ARG A 169 0.30 -1.61 19.77
N PRO A 170 -0.12 -0.53 20.45
CA PRO A 170 -1.52 -0.08 20.43
C PRO A 170 -2.06 0.16 19.01
N GLU A 171 -1.24 0.71 18.12
CA GLU A 171 -1.62 0.99 16.74
C GLU A 171 -1.72 -0.26 15.86
N HIS A 172 -1.15 -1.41 16.27
CA HIS A 172 -1.24 -2.66 15.50
C HIS A 172 -2.68 -3.10 15.29
N LYS A 173 -3.57 -2.86 16.27
CA LYS A 173 -4.99 -3.19 16.10
C LYS A 173 -5.65 -2.39 14.98
N VAL A 174 -5.23 -1.14 14.78
CA VAL A 174 -5.74 -0.28 13.70
C VAL A 174 -5.12 -0.71 12.38
N LEU A 175 -3.80 -0.87 12.34
CA LEU A 175 -3.07 -1.28 11.13
C LEU A 175 -3.47 -2.68 10.65
N GLN A 176 -3.72 -3.63 11.56
CA GLN A 176 -4.19 -4.96 11.20
C GLN A 176 -5.56 -4.89 10.53
N LYS A 177 -6.48 -4.08 11.04
CA LYS A 177 -7.79 -3.86 10.39
C LYS A 177 -7.66 -3.29 8.98
N VAL A 178 -6.64 -2.47 8.73
CA VAL A 178 -6.36 -1.92 7.40
C VAL A 178 -5.86 -3.02 6.46
N LEU A 179 -4.95 -3.87 6.92
CA LEU A 179 -4.45 -5.01 6.13
C LEU A 179 -5.56 -6.03 5.85
N ASP A 180 -6.37 -6.36 6.85
CA ASP A 180 -7.54 -7.23 6.68
C ASP A 180 -8.53 -6.68 5.65
N ALA A 181 -8.72 -5.35 5.65
CA ALA A 181 -9.56 -4.68 4.67
C ALA A 181 -8.94 -4.74 3.27
N ALA A 182 -7.62 -4.52 3.13
CA ALA A 182 -6.92 -4.68 1.86
C ALA A 182 -7.04 -6.12 1.30
N ASP A 183 -6.94 -7.13 2.17
CA ASP A 183 -7.15 -8.54 1.80
C ASP A 183 -8.59 -8.79 1.32
N GLN A 184 -9.58 -8.16 1.97
CA GLN A 184 -10.99 -8.23 1.56
C GLN A 184 -11.21 -7.65 0.15
N GLU A 185 -10.59 -6.51 -0.20
CA GLU A 185 -10.69 -5.95 -1.55
C GLU A 185 -9.99 -6.81 -2.60
N THR A 186 -8.87 -7.42 -2.22
CA THR A 186 -8.19 -8.40 -3.07
C THR A 186 -9.14 -9.56 -3.40
N CYS A 187 -9.88 -10.07 -2.40
CA CYS A 187 -10.90 -11.10 -2.60
C CYS A 187 -12.05 -10.62 -3.50
N LEU A 188 -12.57 -9.41 -3.27
CA LEU A 188 -13.66 -8.85 -4.08
C LEU A 188 -13.26 -8.65 -5.54
N ALA A 189 -12.04 -8.16 -5.78
CA ALA A 189 -11.51 -8.00 -7.13
C ALA A 189 -11.34 -9.35 -7.84
N ARG A 190 -10.89 -10.39 -7.13
CA ARG A 190 -10.84 -11.77 -7.67
C ARG A 190 -12.21 -12.31 -8.00
N ILE A 191 -13.21 -12.11 -7.13
CA ILE A 191 -14.60 -12.50 -7.39
C ILE A 191 -15.08 -11.83 -8.69
N GLY A 192 -14.77 -10.55 -8.90
CA GLY A 192 -15.09 -9.84 -10.14
C GLY A 192 -14.48 -10.50 -11.39
N VAL A 193 -13.22 -10.93 -11.32
CA VAL A 193 -12.58 -11.67 -12.43
C VAL A 193 -13.28 -13.01 -12.68
N VAL A 194 -13.58 -13.76 -11.62
CA VAL A 194 -14.24 -15.07 -11.72
C VAL A 194 -15.65 -14.93 -12.30
N GLN A 195 -16.44 -13.98 -11.81
CA GLN A 195 -17.77 -13.68 -12.33
C GLN A 195 -17.73 -13.32 -13.82
N PHE A 196 -16.76 -12.51 -14.23
CA PHE A 196 -16.58 -12.17 -15.64
C PHE A 196 -16.26 -13.40 -16.50
N PHE A 197 -15.42 -14.32 -16.02
CA PHE A 197 -15.16 -15.57 -16.75
C PHE A 197 -16.38 -16.48 -16.78
N ASP A 198 -17.09 -16.61 -15.66
CA ASP A 198 -18.26 -17.47 -15.53
C ASP A 198 -19.40 -17.01 -16.45
N GLU A 199 -19.76 -15.72 -16.43
CA GLU A 199 -20.75 -15.14 -17.34
C GLU A 199 -20.39 -15.42 -18.81
N ARG A 200 -19.11 -15.32 -19.17
CA ARG A 200 -18.65 -15.53 -20.54
C ARG A 200 -18.48 -16.99 -20.91
N ILE A 201 -18.43 -17.93 -19.98
CA ILE A 201 -18.41 -19.38 -20.25
C ILE A 201 -19.85 -19.92 -20.23
N VAL A 202 -20.63 -19.60 -19.20
CA VAL A 202 -21.98 -20.12 -18.94
C VAL A 202 -23.02 -19.56 -19.92
N CYS A 203 -22.98 -18.28 -20.30
CA CYS A 203 -23.93 -17.71 -21.28
C CYS A 203 -23.88 -18.41 -22.65
N TYR A 204 -22.84 -19.20 -22.93
CA TYR A 204 -22.73 -19.96 -24.17
C TYR A 204 -23.11 -21.44 -23.99
N CYS A 205 -23.05 -21.97 -22.77
CA CYS A 205 -23.38 -23.37 -22.47
C CYS A 205 -24.86 -23.58 -22.12
N ASP A 206 -25.57 -22.56 -21.64
CA ASP A 206 -26.99 -22.70 -21.24
C ASP A 206 -27.94 -22.40 -22.42
N THR A 207 -28.11 -23.40 -23.30
CA THR A 207 -29.03 -23.36 -24.44
C THR A 207 -30.49 -23.70 -24.07
N ASN A 208 -30.83 -23.78 -22.78
CA ASN A 208 -32.15 -24.25 -22.33
C ASN A 208 -33.33 -23.36 -22.76
N ARG A 209 -33.09 -22.13 -23.25
CA ARG A 209 -34.16 -21.21 -23.69
C ARG A 209 -34.40 -21.18 -25.20
N THR A 210 -33.62 -21.87 -26.02
CA THR A 210 -33.85 -21.90 -27.48
C THR A 210 -33.28 -23.17 -28.08
N TYR A 211 -34.13 -24.16 -28.41
CA TYR A 211 -34.01 -25.18 -29.48
C TYR A 211 -32.60 -25.61 -29.98
N ALA A 212 -31.59 -25.69 -29.11
CA ALA A 212 -30.21 -25.86 -29.52
C ALA A 212 -29.39 -26.60 -28.46
N ASN A 213 -29.97 -27.63 -27.86
CA ASN A 213 -29.17 -28.68 -27.24
C ASN A 213 -28.26 -29.22 -28.36
N ASN A 214 -26.93 -28.97 -28.27
CA ASN A 214 -25.89 -29.33 -29.25
C ASN A 214 -25.51 -28.27 -30.31
N CYS A 215 -25.53 -26.97 -29.98
CA CYS A 215 -24.88 -25.97 -30.83
C CYS A 215 -23.35 -26.14 -30.84
N ASN A 216 -22.79 -26.77 -31.89
CA ASN A 216 -21.33 -26.94 -32.07
C ASN A 216 -20.55 -25.62 -31.93
N ARG A 217 -21.16 -24.48 -32.27
CA ARG A 217 -20.53 -23.16 -32.17
C ARG A 217 -20.33 -22.72 -30.72
N ALA A 218 -21.32 -22.95 -29.87
CA ALA A 218 -21.21 -22.69 -28.43
C ALA A 218 -20.11 -23.54 -27.80
N LEU A 219 -20.05 -24.82 -28.19
CA LEU A 219 -19.01 -25.75 -27.74
C LEU A 219 -17.60 -25.30 -28.20
N MET A 220 -17.45 -24.91 -29.47
CA MET A 220 -16.18 -24.38 -30.00
C MET A 220 -15.76 -23.09 -29.30
N TYR A 221 -16.69 -22.15 -29.09
CA TYR A 221 -16.41 -20.92 -28.38
C TYR A 221 -15.93 -21.20 -26.94
N GLY A 222 -16.65 -22.02 -26.18
CA GLY A 222 -16.30 -22.35 -24.80
C GLY A 222 -14.95 -23.06 -24.72
N THR A 223 -14.71 -24.05 -25.58
CA THR A 223 -13.43 -24.79 -25.61
C THR A 223 -12.24 -23.92 -26.04
N ASP A 224 -12.40 -23.06 -27.04
CA ASP A 224 -11.37 -22.12 -27.47
C ASP A 224 -11.07 -21.07 -26.40
N MET A 225 -12.11 -20.54 -25.74
CA MET A 225 -11.97 -19.61 -24.62
C MET A 225 -11.20 -20.24 -23.47
N LEU A 226 -11.59 -21.46 -23.04
CA LEU A 226 -10.88 -22.19 -21.99
C LEU A 226 -9.43 -22.49 -22.39
N ARG A 227 -9.16 -22.83 -23.66
CA ARG A 227 -7.79 -23.06 -24.15
C ARG A 227 -6.96 -21.77 -24.10
N LYS A 228 -7.54 -20.62 -24.45
CA LYS A 228 -6.88 -19.30 -24.37
C LYS A 228 -6.63 -18.87 -22.93
N LEU A 229 -7.62 -19.02 -22.04
CA LEU A 229 -7.45 -18.75 -20.61
C LEU A 229 -6.39 -19.66 -19.99
N LYS A 230 -6.36 -20.94 -20.37
CA LYS A 230 -5.32 -21.88 -19.95
C LYS A 230 -3.93 -21.46 -20.43
N GLY A 231 -3.81 -21.07 -21.70
CA GLY A 231 -2.55 -20.55 -22.25
C GLY A 231 -2.08 -19.25 -21.60
N ALA A 232 -2.99 -18.47 -21.02
CA ALA A 232 -2.67 -17.26 -20.25
C ALA A 232 -2.46 -17.53 -18.75
N GLU A 233 -2.60 -18.77 -18.29
CA GLU A 233 -2.57 -19.19 -16.87
C GLU A 233 -3.70 -18.59 -16.01
N LEU A 234 -4.78 -18.14 -16.63
CA LEU A 234 -5.98 -17.64 -15.96
C LEU A 234 -7.01 -18.74 -15.71
N TRP A 235 -6.78 -19.94 -16.25
CA TRP A 235 -7.60 -21.13 -16.08
C TRP A 235 -6.74 -22.39 -15.99
N PRO A 236 -7.10 -23.40 -15.17
CA PRO A 236 -8.25 -23.44 -14.26
C PRO A 236 -8.04 -22.52 -13.04
N LEU A 237 -9.15 -22.03 -12.46
CA LEU A 237 -9.12 -21.03 -11.39
C LEU A 237 -8.30 -21.45 -10.17
N TYR A 238 -8.25 -22.75 -9.86
CA TYR A 238 -7.44 -23.26 -8.75
C TYR A 238 -5.93 -23.06 -9.01
N SER A 239 -5.47 -23.16 -10.26
CA SER A 239 -4.08 -22.89 -10.65
C SER A 239 -3.77 -21.40 -10.65
N ALA A 240 -4.76 -20.57 -11.00
CA ALA A 240 -4.65 -19.12 -10.95
C ALA A 240 -4.66 -18.57 -9.51
N ARG A 241 -4.91 -19.40 -8.48
CA ARG A 241 -4.93 -19.00 -7.07
C ARG A 241 -3.62 -18.33 -6.63
N GLY A 242 -2.49 -18.73 -7.20
CA GLY A 242 -1.17 -18.16 -6.87
C GLY A 242 -0.91 -16.78 -7.50
N LEU A 243 -1.64 -16.41 -8.56
CA LEU A 243 -1.46 -15.13 -9.24
C LEU A 243 -2.03 -13.98 -8.42
N THR A 244 -1.28 -12.89 -8.29
CA THR A 244 -1.77 -11.64 -7.71
C THR A 244 -2.89 -11.05 -8.58
N ILE A 245 -3.79 -10.26 -7.99
CA ILE A 245 -4.85 -9.63 -8.79
C ILE A 245 -4.26 -8.70 -9.86
N GLY A 246 -3.18 -7.98 -9.57
CA GLY A 246 -2.48 -7.15 -10.55
C GLY A 246 -1.95 -7.96 -11.74
N SER A 247 -1.42 -9.16 -11.50
CA SER A 247 -0.99 -10.09 -12.55
C SER A 247 -2.18 -10.60 -13.37
N MET A 248 -3.27 -11.00 -12.71
CA MET A 248 -4.49 -11.45 -13.39
C MET A 248 -5.06 -10.37 -14.32
N LEU A 249 -5.22 -9.14 -13.82
CA LEU A 249 -5.73 -8.02 -14.60
C LEU A 249 -4.81 -7.66 -15.78
N SER A 250 -3.50 -7.72 -15.59
CA SER A 250 -2.53 -7.45 -16.65
C SER A 250 -2.55 -8.53 -17.73
N LYS A 251 -2.64 -9.81 -17.33
CA LYS A 251 -2.84 -10.93 -18.25
C LYS A 251 -4.14 -10.73 -19.03
N MET A 252 -5.27 -10.48 -18.36
CA MET A 252 -6.57 -10.22 -19.01
C MET A 252 -6.49 -9.10 -20.05
N ALA A 253 -5.88 -7.96 -19.70
CA ALA A 253 -5.79 -6.80 -20.58
C ALA A 253 -4.88 -7.00 -21.82
N SER A 254 -3.92 -7.93 -21.74
CA SER A 254 -2.95 -8.21 -22.80
C SER A 254 -3.26 -9.49 -23.61
N MET A 255 -4.35 -10.19 -23.29
CA MET A 255 -4.72 -11.43 -23.98
C MET A 255 -4.96 -11.21 -25.48
N SER A 256 -4.32 -12.06 -26.30
CA SER A 256 -4.57 -12.11 -27.75
C SER A 256 -5.67 -13.10 -28.11
N TRP A 257 -6.70 -12.58 -28.77
CA TRP A 257 -7.85 -13.34 -29.24
C TRP A 257 -7.82 -13.51 -30.77
N LYS A 258 -6.74 -14.09 -31.31
CA LYS A 258 -6.74 -14.53 -32.73
C LYS A 258 -7.70 -15.72 -32.89
N GLN A 259 -8.64 -15.61 -33.85
CA GLN A 259 -9.65 -16.62 -34.27
C GLN A 259 -10.91 -16.82 -33.41
N ALA A 260 -11.09 -16.10 -32.30
CA ALA A 260 -12.39 -16.06 -31.62
C ALA A 260 -13.23 -14.87 -32.13
N SER A 261 -13.40 -14.75 -33.45
CA SER A 261 -14.37 -13.80 -33.98
C SER A 261 -15.77 -14.36 -33.70
N LEU A 262 -16.56 -13.59 -32.96
CA LEU A 262 -17.98 -13.87 -32.74
C LEU A 262 -18.81 -13.77 -34.03
N GLY A 263 -18.17 -13.52 -35.18
CA GLY A 263 -18.73 -13.67 -36.51
C GLY A 263 -17.90 -14.65 -37.35
N VAL A 264 -18.48 -15.82 -37.65
CA VAL A 264 -18.48 -16.47 -38.97
C VAL A 264 -19.74 -17.35 -39.05
N ALA A 265 -20.44 -17.27 -40.17
CA ALA A 265 -21.67 -17.99 -40.49
C ALA A 265 -21.39 -19.49 -40.65
N ASN A 266 -22.05 -20.34 -39.87
CA ASN A 266 -22.44 -21.72 -40.21
C ASN A 266 -23.16 -22.35 -39.00
N CYS A 267 -24.42 -21.97 -38.81
CA CYS A 267 -25.34 -22.76 -38.00
C CYS A 267 -25.86 -23.91 -38.89
N GLY A 268 -25.86 -25.15 -38.38
CA GLY A 268 -26.35 -26.31 -39.12
C GLY A 268 -27.86 -26.31 -39.41
N ASN A 269 -28.61 -25.36 -38.82
CA ASN A 269 -30.03 -25.17 -39.12
C ASN A 269 -30.19 -24.25 -40.34
N ARG A 270 -30.40 -24.83 -41.52
CA ARG A 270 -30.67 -24.11 -42.78
C ARG A 270 -32.05 -23.44 -42.85
N ASN A 271 -32.87 -23.51 -41.79
CA ASN A 271 -34.28 -23.15 -41.84
C ASN A 271 -34.66 -21.89 -41.06
N THR A 272 -33.90 -20.79 -41.21
CA THR A 272 -34.45 -19.45 -40.92
C THR A 272 -33.81 -18.44 -41.86
N MET A 273 -34.64 -17.62 -42.50
CA MET A 273 -34.23 -16.46 -43.29
C MET A 273 -33.20 -15.62 -42.53
N GLY A 274 -32.00 -15.47 -43.10
CA GLY A 274 -30.94 -14.61 -42.57
C GLY A 274 -29.79 -15.39 -41.94
N ASN A 275 -28.56 -15.03 -42.30
CA ASN A 275 -27.28 -15.62 -41.83
C ASN A 275 -27.00 -15.44 -40.31
N ALA A 276 -28.01 -15.24 -39.48
CA ALA A 276 -27.88 -14.93 -38.05
C ALA A 276 -28.19 -16.16 -37.19
N CYS A 277 -27.20 -16.63 -36.43
CA CYS A 277 -27.42 -17.62 -35.38
C CYS A 277 -27.93 -16.93 -34.12
N PHE A 278 -29.10 -17.34 -33.61
CA PHE A 278 -29.72 -16.80 -32.40
C PHE A 278 -28.78 -16.86 -31.17
N CYS A 279 -27.92 -17.88 -31.10
CA CYS A 279 -26.90 -18.04 -30.06
C CYS A 279 -25.83 -16.92 -30.04
N THR A 280 -25.81 -16.03 -31.04
CA THR A 280 -24.85 -14.92 -31.14
C THR A 280 -25.48 -13.53 -31.21
N LEU A 281 -26.81 -13.41 -31.11
CA LEU A 281 -27.49 -12.12 -31.24
C LEU A 281 -27.03 -11.10 -30.19
N SER A 282 -26.79 -11.53 -28.94
CA SER A 282 -26.33 -10.67 -27.85
C SER A 282 -24.94 -10.05 -28.07
N LEU A 283 -24.16 -10.52 -29.05
CA LEU A 283 -22.81 -10.02 -29.34
C LEU A 283 -22.73 -9.25 -30.65
N TRP A 284 -23.62 -9.57 -31.58
CA TRP A 284 -23.87 -8.76 -32.77
C TRP A 284 -24.36 -7.35 -32.41
N ILE A 285 -25.12 -7.23 -31.32
CA ILE A 285 -25.63 -5.93 -30.84
C ILE A 285 -24.50 -5.01 -30.35
N ASP A 286 -23.39 -5.57 -29.83
CA ASP A 286 -22.35 -4.79 -29.14
C ASP A 286 -21.03 -4.61 -29.93
N ASN A 287 -20.81 -5.33 -31.03
CA ASN A 287 -19.67 -5.22 -31.97
C ASN A 287 -18.26 -5.09 -31.34
N LYS A 288 -18.06 -5.57 -30.10
CA LYS A 288 -16.78 -5.53 -29.38
C LYS A 288 -16.04 -6.86 -29.50
N THR A 289 -14.74 -6.81 -29.80
CA THR A 289 -13.86 -7.98 -29.73
C THR A 289 -13.72 -8.49 -28.28
N LEU A 290 -13.42 -9.78 -28.08
CA LEU A 290 -13.11 -10.29 -26.74
C LEU A 290 -11.92 -9.56 -26.10
N ALA A 291 -10.94 -9.12 -26.89
CA ALA A 291 -9.81 -8.34 -26.41
C ALA A 291 -10.25 -7.01 -25.76
N THR A 292 -11.17 -6.29 -26.41
CA THR A 292 -11.68 -5.02 -25.86
C THR A 292 -12.55 -5.23 -24.63
N LEU A 293 -13.32 -6.32 -24.56
CA LEU A 293 -14.11 -6.67 -23.37
C LEU A 293 -13.22 -7.01 -22.18
N PHE A 294 -12.23 -7.90 -22.35
CA PHE A 294 -11.30 -8.28 -21.30
C PHE A 294 -10.48 -7.09 -20.79
N LYS A 295 -10.00 -6.24 -21.70
CA LYS A 295 -9.28 -5.02 -21.33
C LYS A 295 -10.16 -4.04 -20.56
N ALA A 296 -11.38 -3.78 -21.05
CA ALA A 296 -12.31 -2.87 -20.37
C ALA A 296 -12.68 -3.39 -18.98
N GLU A 297 -12.89 -4.69 -18.85
CA GLU A 297 -13.21 -5.31 -17.56
C GLU A 297 -12.02 -5.26 -16.59
N ALA A 298 -10.81 -5.54 -17.06
CA ALA A 298 -9.61 -5.44 -16.23
C ALA A 298 -9.43 -4.01 -15.68
N GLU A 299 -9.62 -2.98 -16.52
CA GLU A 299 -9.57 -1.58 -16.06
C GLU A 299 -10.73 -1.23 -15.14
N ARG A 300 -11.93 -1.77 -15.38
CA ARG A 300 -13.09 -1.56 -14.50
C ARG A 300 -12.83 -2.10 -13.10
N ILE A 301 -12.32 -3.34 -12.99
CA ILE A 301 -11.95 -3.95 -11.70
C ILE A 301 -10.85 -3.13 -11.04
N ARG A 302 -9.80 -2.74 -11.78
CA ARG A 302 -8.71 -1.91 -11.26
C ARG A 302 -9.18 -0.57 -10.72
N LYS A 303 -10.09 0.12 -11.43
CA LYS A 303 -10.68 1.40 -10.99
C LYS A 303 -11.58 1.25 -9.77
N LYS A 304 -12.20 0.07 -9.61
CA LYS A 304 -13.01 -0.25 -8.43
C LYS A 304 -12.19 -0.54 -7.18
N ILE A 305 -10.88 -0.71 -7.23
CA ILE A 305 -10.03 -0.91 -6.03
C ILE A 305 -9.89 0.43 -5.27
N PRO A 306 -10.15 0.46 -3.94
CA PRO A 306 -9.97 1.67 -3.13
C PRO A 306 -8.57 2.21 -3.13
N ASP A 307 -8.49 3.52 -3.03
CA ASP A 307 -7.33 4.18 -2.47
C ASP A 307 -7.50 4.21 -0.94
N LEU A 308 -6.41 3.89 -0.23
CA LEU A 308 -6.39 3.95 1.23
C LEU A 308 -6.17 5.40 1.67
N CYS A 309 -7.14 5.97 2.38
CA CYS A 309 -7.01 7.32 2.95
C CYS A 309 -6.48 7.24 4.39
N LEU A 310 -5.30 7.83 4.62
CA LEU A 310 -4.70 7.88 5.95
C LEU A 310 -5.59 8.64 6.95
N GLY A 311 -6.16 9.77 6.55
CA GLY A 311 -7.03 10.57 7.43
C GLY A 311 -8.24 9.79 7.95
N CYS A 312 -8.91 9.03 7.08
CA CYS A 312 -10.01 8.16 7.50
C CYS A 312 -9.58 7.10 8.51
N VAL A 313 -8.42 6.47 8.30
CA VAL A 313 -7.90 5.45 9.24
C VAL A 313 -7.62 6.08 10.60
N LEU A 314 -7.09 7.30 10.63
CA LEU A 314 -6.83 8.04 11.86
C LEU A 314 -8.09 8.45 12.61
N GLU A 315 -9.20 8.65 11.90
CA GLU A 315 -10.54 8.90 12.47
C GLU A 315 -11.24 7.61 12.94
N GLY A 316 -10.60 6.44 12.78
CA GLY A 316 -11.14 5.16 13.22
C GLY A 316 -12.00 4.43 12.19
N GLU A 317 -12.13 4.99 10.99
CA GLU A 317 -12.75 4.30 9.85
C GLU A 317 -11.81 3.21 9.31
N LYS A 318 -12.37 2.13 8.75
CA LYS A 318 -11.55 1.11 8.08
C LYS A 318 -10.83 1.68 6.84
N TRP A 319 -11.52 2.59 6.14
CA TRP A 319 -11.14 3.23 4.89
C TRP A 319 -12.27 4.18 4.48
N LYS A 320 -12.00 5.36 3.91
CA LYS A 320 -13.04 6.01 3.10
C LYS A 320 -12.43 6.62 1.86
N LYS A 321 -13.02 6.20 0.75
CA LYS A 321 -12.42 6.05 -0.60
C LYS A 321 -12.96 7.06 -1.61
N THR A 322 -14.14 7.60 -1.34
CA THR A 322 -14.88 8.48 -2.25
C THR A 322 -15.53 9.50 -1.33
N ASP A 323 -15.13 10.76 -1.46
CA ASP A 323 -15.72 11.91 -0.74
C ASP A 323 -15.21 12.16 0.70
N CYS A 324 -14.02 11.65 1.07
CA CYS A 324 -13.35 12.15 2.27
C CYS A 324 -12.61 13.47 1.97
N ASN A 325 -12.70 14.44 2.89
CA ASN A 325 -12.08 15.77 2.73
C ASN A 325 -10.62 15.84 3.21
N HIS A 326 -9.97 14.69 3.44
CA HIS A 326 -8.59 14.65 3.90
C HIS A 326 -7.63 15.03 2.78
N SER A 327 -6.73 15.97 3.05
CA SER A 327 -5.69 16.36 2.09
C SER A 327 -4.75 15.20 1.81
N GLU A 328 -4.45 14.94 0.54
CA GLU A 328 -3.45 13.95 0.15
C GLU A 328 -2.01 14.38 0.50
N GLY A 329 -1.82 15.61 1.01
CA GLY A 329 -0.50 16.21 1.25
C GLY A 329 0.15 16.69 -0.06
N PRO A 330 1.23 17.48 0.01
CA PRO A 330 1.96 17.84 -1.20
C PRO A 330 2.63 16.59 -1.80
N SER A 331 2.55 16.42 -3.12
CA SER A 331 3.20 15.32 -3.85
C SER A 331 4.73 15.39 -3.82
N LEU A 332 5.29 16.53 -3.39
CA LEU A 332 6.71 16.83 -3.31
C LEU A 332 6.96 17.79 -2.13
N PRO A 333 7.96 17.55 -1.27
CA PRO A 333 8.41 18.57 -0.32
C PRO A 333 9.06 19.78 -1.02
N PHE A 334 9.43 19.63 -2.29
CA PHE A 334 10.03 20.66 -3.12
C PHE A 334 9.45 20.56 -4.53
N GLY A 335 8.38 21.31 -4.79
CA GLY A 335 8.04 21.70 -6.15
C GLY A 335 9.04 22.75 -6.62
N ILE A 336 10.07 22.30 -7.34
CA ILE A 336 10.82 23.12 -8.29
C ILE A 336 10.66 22.47 -9.65
#